data_AF-A0A9X7QMT2-F1
#
_entry.id   AF-A0A9X7QMT2-F1
#
_cell.length_a   1.000
_cell.length_b   1.000
_cell.length_c   1.000
_cell.angle_alpha   90.00
_cell.angle_beta   90.00
_cell.angle_gamma   90.00
#
_symmetry.space_group_name_H-M   'P 1'
#
loop_
_entity.id
_entity.type
_entity.pdbx_description
1 polymer ?
#
loop_
_entity_poly.entity_id
_entity_poly.type
_entity_poly.pdbx_seq_one_letter_code
_entity_poly.pdbx_strand_id
1 'polypeptide(L)' 'MKKYIPNMGKKNVMAGETLLFPFRTLSNEISKITGEVVAFGKTKDGFEYIEVDVGTKANKRYVIWPINHF' A
#
# COMPACT_ATOMS: atom_id res chain seq x y z
N MET A 1 18.78 9.80 4.70
CA MET A 1 17.37 9.44 4.95
C MET A 1 16.81 8.78 3.70
N LYS A 2 16.30 7.54 3.80
CA LYS A 2 15.51 6.96 2.70
C LYS A 2 14.26 7.83 2.52
N LYS A 3 14.03 8.33 1.30
CA LYS A 3 12.84 9.12 0.96
C LYS A 3 11.67 8.15 0.82
N TYR A 4 10.63 8.31 1.64
CA TYR A 4 9.40 7.53 1.53
C TYR A 4 8.37 8.35 0.76
N ILE A 5 7.71 7.72 -0.22
CA ILE A 5 6.66 8.37 -1.01
C ILE A 5 5.30 7.98 -0.39
N PRO A 6 4.45 8.94 0.00
CA PRO A 6 3.08 8.63 0.44
C PRO A 6 2.31 7.96 -0.70
N ASN A 7 1.51 6.92 -0.40
CA ASN A 7 0.65 6.27 -1.39
C ASN A 7 -0.43 7.27 -1.89
N MET A 8 -0.20 7.90 -3.04
CA MET A 8 -0.98 9.02 -3.58
C MET A 8 -2.06 8.58 -4.58
N GLY A 9 -2.59 7.36 -4.47
CA GLY A 9 -3.43 6.78 -5.53
C GLY A 9 -2.62 6.58 -6.81
N LYS A 10 -3.29 6.37 -7.95
CA LYS A 10 -2.78 5.96 -9.29
C LYS A 10 -1.52 6.64 -9.88
N LYS A 11 -0.78 7.48 -9.15
CA LYS A 11 0.55 7.95 -9.57
C LYS A 11 1.59 6.84 -9.38
N ASN A 12 1.92 6.18 -10.49
CA ASN A 12 3.21 5.55 -10.81
C ASN A 12 3.91 4.78 -9.67
N VAL A 13 3.18 3.97 -8.91
CA VAL A 13 3.80 3.01 -7.99
C VAL A 13 4.45 1.91 -8.82
N MET A 14 5.71 1.58 -8.55
CA MET A 14 6.45 0.52 -9.23
C MET A 14 6.85 -0.61 -8.27
N ALA A 15 7.06 -1.81 -8.80
CA ALA A 15 7.66 -2.89 -8.01
C ALA A 15 9.07 -2.51 -7.55
N GLY A 16 9.43 -2.87 -6.32
CA GLY A 16 10.68 -2.47 -5.64
C GLY A 16 10.61 -1.12 -4.92
N GLU A 17 9.54 -0.35 -5.07
CA GLU A 17 9.38 0.90 -4.31
C GLU A 17 9.00 0.63 -2.86
N THR A 18 9.68 1.31 -1.92
CA THR A 18 9.28 1.32 -0.50
C THR A 18 8.26 2.42 -0.25
N LEU A 19 7.04 2.02 0.12
CA LEU A 19 5.94 2.93 0.45
C LEU A 19 5.65 2.93 1.95
N LEU A 20 5.02 4.02 2.42
CA LEU A 20 4.55 4.17 3.78
C LEU A 20 3.03 4.06 3.82
N PHE A 21 2.53 3.05 4.53
CA PHE A 21 1.11 2.74 4.63
C PHE A 21 0.57 3.13 6.02
N PRO A 22 -0.38 4.06 6.10
CA PRO A 22 -1.11 4.31 7.34
C PRO A 22 -2.11 3.17 7.60
N PHE A 23 -2.30 2.80 8.85
CA PHE A 23 -3.32 1.85 9.29
C PHE A 23 -3.84 2.21 10.68
N ARG A 24 -5.06 1.75 11.01
CA ARG A 24 -5.60 1.89 12.37
C ARG A 24 -5.26 0.69 13.22
N THR A 25 -4.83 0.94 14.44
CA THR A 25 -4.62 -0.07 15.48
C THR A 25 -5.93 -0.46 16.16
N LEU A 26 -5.88 -1.51 16.99
CA LEU A 26 -7.01 -1.89 17.86
C LEU A 26 -7.36 -0.79 18.89
N SER A 27 -6.40 0.07 19.24
CA SER A 27 -6.60 1.26 20.08
C SER A 27 -7.21 2.46 19.32
N ASN A 28 -7.59 2.29 18.04
CA ASN A 28 -8.09 3.34 17.16
C ASN A 28 -7.09 4.48 16.89
N GLU A 29 -5.79 4.22 17.06
CA GLU A 29 -4.73 5.16 16.74
C GLU A 29 -4.25 4.95 15.29
N ILE A 30 -3.82 6.04 14.63
CA ILE A 30 -3.23 5.95 13.29
C ILE A 30 -1.73 5.65 13.43
N SER A 31 -1.35 4.45 13.05
CA SER A 31 0.04 4.00 12.94
C SER A 31 0.47 3.90 11.48
N LYS A 32 1.77 3.72 11.23
CA LYS A 32 2.34 3.59 9.89
C LYS A 32 3.27 2.40 9.80
N ILE A 33 3.28 1.74 8.65
CA ILE A 33 4.19 0.65 8.32
C ILE A 33 4.86 0.91 6.97
N THR A 34 6.14 0.64 6.86
CA THR A 34 6.86 0.67 5.58
C THR A 34 6.82 -0.71 4.94
N GLY A 35 6.68 -0.76 3.62
CA GLY A 35 6.85 -2.01 2.89
C GLY A 35 7.22 -1.79 1.44
N GLU A 36 7.85 -2.80 0.86
CA GLU A 36 8.28 -2.83 -0.54
C GLU A 36 7.17 -3.42 -1.41
N VAL A 37 6.85 -2.76 -2.52
CA VAL A 37 5.86 -3.27 -3.47
C VAL A 37 6.45 -4.43 -4.26
N VAL A 38 5.81 -5.60 -4.19
CA VAL A 38 6.32 -6.82 -4.85
C VAL A 38 5.44 -7.26 -6.02
N ALA A 39 4.16 -6.95 -6.01
CA ALA A 39 3.25 -7.29 -7.10
C ALA A 39 2.03 -6.36 -7.17
N PHE A 40 1.34 -6.43 -8.31
CA PHE A 40 0.07 -5.76 -8.55
C PHE A 40 -0.98 -6.82 -8.88
N GLY A 41 -2.22 -6.58 -8.46
CA GLY A 41 -3.33 -7.49 -8.72
C GLY A 41 -4.67 -6.79 -8.79
N LYS A 42 -5.69 -7.58 -9.16
CA LYS A 42 -7.08 -7.14 -9.22
C LYS A 42 -7.95 -8.19 -8.54
N THR A 43 -8.86 -7.75 -7.68
CA THR A 43 -9.86 -8.66 -7.07
C THR A 43 -10.88 -9.10 -8.11
N LYS A 44 -11.64 -10.16 -7.82
CA LYS A 44 -12.74 -10.61 -8.68
C LYS A 44 -13.78 -9.51 -8.91
N ASP A 45 -14.00 -8.67 -7.89
CA ASP A 45 -14.94 -7.54 -7.93
C ASP A 45 -14.36 -6.29 -8.59
N GLY A 46 -13.14 -6.37 -9.14
CA GLY A 46 -12.55 -5.35 -9.97
C GLY A 46 -11.70 -4.30 -9.26
N PHE A 47 -11.45 -4.45 -7.96
CA PHE A 47 -10.60 -3.54 -7.20
C PHE A 47 -9.12 -3.83 -7.45
N GLU A 48 -8.35 -2.80 -7.83
CA GLU A 48 -6.90 -2.89 -7.99
C GLU A 48 -6.23 -2.88 -6.60
N TYR A 49 -5.18 -3.68 -6.43
CA TYR A 49 -4.39 -3.71 -5.20
C TYR A 49 -2.91 -3.92 -5.50
N ILE A 50 -2.07 -3.55 -4.54
CA ILE A 50 -0.65 -3.93 -4.50
C ILE A 50 -0.41 -4.96 -3.41
N GLU A 51 0.50 -5.88 -3.68
CA GLU A 51 1.12 -6.73 -2.68
C GLU A 51 2.41 -6.09 -2.20
N VAL A 52 2.60 -6.12 -0.88
CA VAL A 52 3.68 -5.41 -0.22
C VAL A 52 4.36 -6.34 0.78
N ASP A 53 5.66 -6.47 0.67
CA ASP A 53 6.49 -7.11 1.70
C ASP A 53 6.77 -6.09 2.81
N VAL A 54 6.36 -6.44 4.03
CA VAL A 54 6.54 -5.65 5.25
C VAL A 54 7.49 -6.32 6.25
N GLY A 55 8.31 -7.29 5.80
CA GLY A 55 9.25 -8.03 6.63
C GLY A 55 8.59 -9.03 7.58
N THR A 56 7.38 -9.49 7.24
CA THR A 56 6.65 -10.51 8.02
C THR A 56 6.50 -11.80 7.22
N LYS A 57 5.99 -12.86 7.85
CA LYS A 57 5.84 -14.18 7.19
C LYS A 57 4.95 -14.17 5.93
N ALA A 58 4.16 -13.12 5.70
CA ALA A 58 3.30 -12.99 4.53
C ALA A 58 3.23 -11.55 4.02
N ASN A 59 3.09 -11.41 2.70
CA ASN A 59 2.85 -10.13 2.04
C ASN A 59 1.47 -9.59 2.44
N LYS A 60 1.36 -8.26 2.56
CA LYS A 60 0.10 -7.57 2.80
C LYS A 60 -0.46 -7.02 1.50
N ARG A 61 -1.78 -7.02 1.37
CA ARG A 61 -2.50 -6.44 0.22
C ARG A 61 -3.10 -5.10 0.60
N TYR A 62 -2.85 -4.08 -0.22
CA TYR A 62 -3.43 -2.75 -0.05
C TYR A 62 -4.22 -2.38 -1.30
N VAL A 63 -5.52 -2.16 -1.14
CA VAL A 63 -6.41 -1.74 -2.23
C VAL A 63 -6.06 -0.31 -2.64
N ILE A 64 -5.89 -0.09 -3.94
CA ILE A 64 -5.63 1.22 -4.52
C ILE A 64 -6.96 1.73 -5.06
N TRP A 65 -7.54 2.71 -4.37
CA TRP A 65 -8.71 3.43 -4.87
C TRP A 65 -8.28 4.54 -5.85
N PRO A 66 -8.92 4.68 -7.02
CA PRO A 66 -8.74 5.85 -7.86
C PRO A 66 -9.29 7.09 -7.12
N ILE A 67 -8.46 8.13 -6.96
CA ILE A 67 -8.85 9.44 -6.40
C ILE A 67 -9.63 10.25 -7.46
N ASN A 68 -10.62 9.64 -8.11
CA ASN A 68 -11.47 10.31 -9.13
C ASN A 68 -12.84 10.72 -8.58
N HIS A 69 -13.04 10.70 -7.25
CA HIS A 69 -14.31 11.08 -6.61
C HIS A 69 -14.10 11.97 -5.38
N PHE A 70 -13.33 13.06 -5.52
CA PHE A 70 -13.42 14.22 -4.63
C PHE A 70 -13.63 15.47 -5.47
#